data_AF-A0A9E7D105-F1
#
_entry.id   AF-A0A9E7D105-F1
#
_cell.length_a   1.000
_cell.length_b   1.000
_cell.length_c   1.000
_cell.angle_alpha   90.00
_cell.angle_beta   90.00
_cell.angle_gamma   90.00
#
_symmetry.space_group_name_H-M   'P 1'
#
loop_
_entity.id
_entity.type
_entity.pdbx_description
1 polymer ?
#
loop_
_entity_poly.entity_id
_entity_poly.type
_entity_poly.pdbx_seq_one_letter_code
_entity_poly.pdbx_strand_id
1 'polypeptide(L)'
;MKQKFLLVLVLFVKVSMGQINEQNITGQYSLGSSSPEGGSSLIIMEQGTYAIAYFGGIQVGKWKFLKDGRIEFAPFSKPIFELYGRTNRELKKSAMVSFENFENGDVYAGFHQKDEPWIKLNRVFNEDANCFAYPYVYNLKRVPEQLIFMFKIYYPDKNEVRVFNNNAGYNDFIVINNSHTYLHSLKTMTAVFNEGMLTFEDGKTTVKRDLDENSEDMLFLKQYISQVFNDVQKIYVNKSYNLFEGNLPAYYEYDKKNNIFIDTQAIPKANKGGESSMKYDDFSKIYEYKKLKEKVSTDNFETNNSSLFIETCD
;
A
#
# COMPACT_ATOMS: atom_id res chain seq x y z
N MET A 1 -47.76 54.82 42.18
CA MET A 1 -48.05 53.41 41.82
C MET A 1 -48.39 53.33 40.35
N LYS A 2 -47.54 52.68 39.53
CA LYS A 2 -47.89 51.85 38.37
C LYS A 2 -46.60 51.53 37.60
N GLN A 3 -46.11 50.31 37.80
CA GLN A 3 -45.06 49.66 37.00
C GLN A 3 -45.47 49.66 35.53
N LYS A 4 -44.55 50.03 34.63
CA LYS A 4 -44.63 49.70 33.21
C LYS A 4 -43.58 48.64 32.92
N PHE A 5 -44.06 47.41 32.77
CA PHE A 5 -43.32 46.26 32.27
C PHE A 5 -43.00 46.50 30.79
N LEU A 6 -41.73 46.61 30.44
CA LEU A 6 -41.27 46.60 29.06
C LEU A 6 -41.08 45.13 28.65
N LEU A 7 -41.99 44.63 27.81
CA LEU A 7 -41.98 43.27 27.31
C LEU A 7 -40.92 43.15 26.20
N VAL A 8 -39.80 42.48 26.49
CA VAL A 8 -38.78 42.14 25.48
C VAL A 8 -39.26 40.88 24.75
N LEU A 9 -39.69 41.07 23.50
CA LEU A 9 -40.04 40.00 22.56
C LEU A 9 -38.74 39.37 22.04
N VAL A 10 -38.28 38.29 22.67
CA VAL A 10 -37.18 37.47 22.16
C VAL A 10 -37.71 36.66 20.98
N LEU A 11 -37.42 37.13 19.76
CA LEU A 11 -37.56 36.36 18.53
C LEU A 11 -36.56 35.19 18.58
N PHE A 12 -37.02 34.01 19.00
CA PHE A 12 -36.31 32.76 18.74
C PHE A 12 -36.41 32.45 17.24
N VAL A 13 -35.49 33.00 16.46
CA VAL A 13 -35.17 32.46 15.13
C VAL A 13 -34.62 31.06 15.38
N LYS A 14 -35.46 30.04 15.17
CA LYS A 14 -35.00 28.67 15.01
C LYS A 14 -34.12 28.65 13.77
N VAL A 15 -32.82 28.82 13.96
CA VAL A 15 -31.82 28.36 13.00
C VAL A 15 -31.95 26.85 13.02
N SER A 16 -32.76 26.32 12.11
CA SER A 16 -32.69 24.93 11.71
C SER A 16 -31.30 24.74 11.14
N MET A 17 -30.33 24.36 11.97
CA MET A 17 -29.16 23.65 11.49
C MET A 17 -29.74 22.46 10.72
N GLY A 18 -29.67 22.52 9.40
CA GLY A 18 -30.04 21.40 8.54
C GLY A 18 -29.25 20.20 9.04
N GLN A 19 -29.94 19.27 9.69
CA GLN A 19 -29.43 17.92 9.79
C GLN A 19 -29.29 17.47 8.35
N ILE A 20 -28.04 17.33 7.89
CA ILE A 20 -27.75 16.48 6.73
C ILE A 20 -28.28 15.12 7.17
N ASN A 21 -29.50 14.81 6.73
CA ASN A 21 -30.06 13.49 6.90
C ASN A 21 -29.07 12.60 6.15
N GLU A 22 -28.30 11.76 6.87
CA GLU A 22 -27.39 10.81 6.23
C GLU A 22 -28.28 9.88 5.40
N GLN A 23 -28.45 10.22 4.13
CA GLN A 23 -29.23 9.43 3.20
C GLN A 23 -28.54 8.07 3.11
N ASN A 24 -29.30 6.99 3.29
CA ASN A 24 -28.73 5.65 3.18
C ASN A 24 -28.37 5.36 1.72
N ILE A 25 -27.10 5.59 1.39
CA ILE A 25 -26.53 5.36 0.07
C ILE A 25 -25.92 3.96 -0.08
N THR A 26 -25.90 3.13 0.97
CA THR A 26 -25.38 1.76 0.94
C THR A 26 -26.15 0.96 -0.09
N GLY A 27 -25.47 0.40 -1.08
CA GLY A 27 -26.08 -0.22 -2.26
C GLY A 27 -25.08 -0.52 -3.36
N GLN A 28 -25.54 -1.22 -4.39
CA GLN A 28 -24.80 -1.46 -5.63
C GLN A 28 -25.32 -0.54 -6.74
N TYR A 29 -24.39 -0.01 -7.53
CA TYR A 29 -24.65 0.94 -8.60
C TYR A 29 -23.88 0.50 -9.85
N SER A 30 -24.59 0.37 -10.97
CA SER A 30 -23.95 0.02 -12.25
C SER A 30 -23.29 1.27 -12.84
N LEU A 31 -21.98 1.26 -13.05
CA LEU A 31 -21.25 2.35 -13.70
C LEU A 31 -21.26 2.24 -15.23
N GLY A 32 -21.82 1.14 -15.76
CA GLY A 32 -21.86 0.85 -17.19
C GLY A 32 -20.52 0.35 -17.74
N SER A 33 -20.47 0.15 -19.06
CA SER A 33 -19.25 -0.18 -19.81
C SER A 33 -19.40 0.30 -21.26
N SER A 34 -18.26 0.67 -21.85
CA SER A 34 -18.11 0.90 -23.29
C SER A 34 -17.37 -0.24 -24.00
N SER A 35 -17.12 -1.38 -23.33
CA SER A 35 -16.39 -2.53 -23.88
C SER A 35 -17.17 -3.86 -23.75
N PRO A 36 -16.92 -4.83 -24.65
CA PRO A 36 -17.68 -6.09 -24.72
C PRO A 36 -17.55 -7.00 -23.49
N GLU A 37 -16.52 -6.80 -22.66
CA GLU A 37 -16.13 -7.72 -21.58
C GLU A 37 -16.94 -7.54 -20.28
N GLY A 38 -17.84 -6.55 -20.20
CA GLY A 38 -18.76 -6.36 -19.08
C GLY A 38 -18.69 -4.99 -18.40
N GLY A 39 -19.74 -4.66 -17.63
CA GLY A 39 -19.90 -3.43 -16.85
C GLY A 39 -19.02 -3.37 -15.60
N SER A 40 -18.68 -2.16 -15.13
CA SER A 40 -18.15 -1.98 -13.77
C SER A 40 -19.27 -1.70 -12.77
N SER A 41 -19.11 -2.15 -11.54
CA SER A 41 -20.08 -1.96 -10.44
C SER A 41 -19.44 -1.24 -9.28
N LEU A 42 -20.04 -0.12 -8.85
CA LEU A 42 -19.74 0.55 -7.59
C LEU A 42 -20.58 -0.08 -6.48
N ILE A 43 -19.93 -0.54 -5.43
CA ILE A 43 -20.53 -1.12 -4.24
C ILE A 43 -20.21 -0.19 -3.08
N ILE A 44 -21.22 0.47 -2.53
CA ILE A 44 -21.10 1.34 -1.37
C ILE A 44 -21.54 0.55 -0.14
N MET A 45 -20.64 0.37 0.80
CA MET A 45 -20.89 -0.31 2.07
C MET A 45 -21.00 0.70 3.21
N GLU A 46 -21.51 0.22 4.34
CA GLU A 46 -21.49 0.96 5.59
C GLU A 46 -20.05 1.30 6.03
N GLN A 47 -19.94 2.15 7.05
CA GLN A 47 -18.66 2.55 7.66
C GLN A 47 -17.70 3.26 6.68
N GLY A 48 -18.25 3.93 5.67
CA GLY A 48 -17.48 4.78 4.77
C GLY A 48 -16.56 4.01 3.83
N THR A 49 -16.88 2.77 3.45
CA THR A 49 -16.08 1.97 2.50
C THR A 49 -16.82 1.76 1.18
N TYR A 50 -16.06 1.73 0.08
CA TYR A 50 -16.60 1.38 -1.22
C TYR A 50 -15.66 0.46 -1.99
N ALA A 51 -16.20 -0.23 -2.98
CA ALA A 51 -15.43 -0.95 -3.99
C ALA A 51 -15.96 -0.69 -5.39
N ILE A 52 -15.09 -0.71 -6.38
CA ILE A 52 -15.44 -0.75 -7.80
C ILE A 52 -14.89 -2.07 -8.34
N ALA A 53 -15.79 -2.99 -8.65
CA ALA A 53 -15.45 -4.25 -9.30
C ALA A 53 -15.56 -4.06 -10.83
N TYR A 54 -14.53 -4.51 -11.54
CA TYR A 54 -14.46 -4.47 -13.00
C TYR A 54 -13.73 -5.71 -13.52
N PHE A 55 -13.77 -5.94 -14.84
CA PHE A 55 -13.09 -7.08 -15.42
C PHE A 55 -11.58 -7.02 -15.14
N GLY A 56 -11.07 -8.00 -14.39
CA GLY A 56 -9.66 -8.10 -14.03
C GLY A 56 -9.24 -7.37 -12.74
N GLY A 57 -10.16 -6.80 -11.94
CA GLY A 57 -9.75 -6.20 -10.68
C GLY A 57 -10.84 -5.60 -9.80
N ILE A 58 -10.42 -5.18 -8.60
CA ILE A 58 -11.24 -4.50 -7.61
C ILE A 58 -10.46 -3.30 -7.07
N GLN A 59 -10.99 -2.09 -7.30
CA GLN A 59 -10.53 -0.88 -6.61
C GLN A 59 -11.33 -0.73 -5.32
N VAL A 60 -10.66 -0.42 -4.21
CA VAL A 60 -11.34 -0.14 -2.93
C VAL A 60 -10.99 1.26 -2.46
N GLY A 61 -11.83 1.83 -1.59
CA GLY A 61 -11.56 3.14 -1.03
C GLY A 61 -12.51 3.52 0.08
N LYS A 62 -12.41 4.78 0.49
CA LYS A 62 -13.26 5.38 1.50
C LYS A 62 -14.23 6.37 0.86
N TRP A 63 -15.42 6.49 1.42
CA TRP A 63 -16.37 7.52 1.04
C TRP A 63 -16.79 8.35 2.24
N LYS A 64 -17.15 9.62 2.00
CA LYS A 64 -17.70 10.53 3.00
C LYS A 64 -18.60 11.58 2.37
N PHE A 65 -19.55 12.11 3.13
CA PHE A 65 -20.27 13.32 2.75
C PHE A 65 -19.37 14.56 2.90
N LEU A 66 -19.39 15.42 1.89
CA LEU A 66 -18.82 16.75 1.89
C LEU A 66 -19.82 17.75 2.48
N LYS A 67 -19.32 18.91 2.91
CA LYS A 67 -20.14 19.97 3.53
C LYS A 67 -21.22 20.53 2.60
N ASP A 68 -21.04 20.40 1.30
CA ASP A 68 -21.97 20.86 0.26
C ASP A 68 -23.01 19.80 -0.14
N GLY A 69 -23.06 18.66 0.57
CA GLY A 69 -24.00 17.58 0.31
C GLY A 69 -23.55 16.58 -0.76
N ARG A 70 -22.39 16.78 -1.39
CA ARG A 70 -21.78 15.78 -2.29
C ARG A 70 -21.18 14.63 -1.50
N ILE A 71 -20.97 13.50 -2.17
CA ILE A 71 -20.25 12.34 -1.66
C ILE A 71 -18.90 12.28 -2.36
N GLU A 72 -17.82 12.22 -1.59
CA GLU A 72 -16.47 12.02 -2.10
C GLU A 72 -16.12 10.54 -1.98
N PHE A 73 -15.63 9.94 -3.07
CA PHE A 73 -15.07 8.59 -3.13
C PHE A 73 -13.55 8.68 -3.30
N ALA A 74 -12.82 8.53 -2.21
CA ALA A 74 -11.37 8.56 -2.18
C ALA A 74 -10.80 7.13 -2.28
N PRO A 75 -10.17 6.74 -3.40
CA PRO A 75 -9.54 5.43 -3.52
C PRO A 75 -8.46 5.21 -2.46
N PHE A 76 -8.31 3.96 -2.01
CA PHE A 76 -7.20 3.57 -1.17
C PHE A 76 -5.95 3.38 -2.04
N SER A 77 -4.86 4.00 -1.65
CA SER A 77 -3.53 3.79 -2.25
C SER A 77 -2.58 3.30 -1.17
N LYS A 78 -1.80 2.25 -1.46
CA LYS A 78 -0.69 1.87 -0.59
C LYS A 78 0.39 2.98 -0.59
N PRO A 79 1.18 3.11 0.48
CA PRO A 79 2.40 3.91 0.44
C PRO A 79 3.27 3.47 -0.74
N ILE A 80 3.88 4.45 -1.44
CA ILE A 80 4.71 4.20 -2.63
C ILE A 80 5.86 3.24 -2.28
N PHE A 81 6.44 3.38 -1.09
CA PHE A 81 7.45 2.48 -0.58
C PHE A 81 7.03 1.92 0.77
N GLU A 82 7.22 0.63 0.97
CA GLU A 82 7.16 0.00 2.28
C GLU A 82 8.51 -0.62 2.58
N LEU A 83 9.08 -0.29 3.74
CA LEU A 83 10.36 -0.85 4.17
C LEU A 83 10.15 -1.74 5.38
N TYR A 84 10.65 -2.96 5.30
CA TYR A 84 10.67 -3.92 6.39
C TYR A 84 12.10 -4.26 6.74
N GLY A 85 12.39 -4.46 8.02
CA GLY A 85 13.74 -4.74 8.50
C GLY A 85 13.76 -5.77 9.61
N ARG A 86 14.90 -6.46 9.70
CA ARG A 86 15.23 -7.34 10.81
C ARG A 86 16.71 -7.28 11.15
N THR A 87 17.06 -7.87 12.28
CA THR A 87 18.47 -8.10 12.65
C THR A 87 18.87 -9.50 12.20
N ASN A 88 19.83 -9.57 11.28
CA ASN A 88 20.51 -10.76 10.83
C ASN A 88 21.94 -10.79 11.40
N ARG A 89 22.21 -11.74 12.29
CA ARG A 89 23.51 -11.84 12.98
C ARG A 89 24.64 -12.28 12.05
N GLU A 90 24.34 -12.95 10.95
CA GLU A 90 25.35 -13.44 10.00
C GLU A 90 26.05 -12.28 9.27
N LEU A 91 25.34 -11.17 9.07
CA LEU A 91 25.86 -9.98 8.39
C LEU A 91 26.83 -9.15 9.24
N LYS A 92 26.90 -9.39 10.55
CA LYS A 92 27.76 -8.63 11.48
C LYS A 92 27.55 -7.11 11.35
N LYS A 93 28.53 -6.40 10.78
CA LYS A 93 28.52 -4.94 10.55
C LYS A 93 27.99 -4.53 9.18
N SER A 94 27.87 -5.48 8.25
CA SER A 94 27.32 -5.25 6.92
C SER A 94 25.79 -5.23 6.97
N ALA A 95 25.17 -4.76 5.89
CA ALA A 95 23.74 -4.84 5.71
C ALA A 95 23.39 -5.29 4.28
N MET A 96 22.15 -5.73 4.10
CA MET A 96 21.62 -6.12 2.79
C MET A 96 20.22 -5.55 2.60
N VAL A 97 19.87 -5.20 1.37
CA VAL A 97 18.55 -4.66 1.00
C VAL A 97 18.03 -5.43 -0.21
N SER A 98 16.92 -6.15 -0.04
CA SER A 98 16.15 -6.72 -1.15
C SER A 98 15.20 -5.68 -1.73
N PHE A 99 15.12 -5.61 -3.05
CA PHE A 99 14.27 -4.70 -3.80
C PHE A 99 13.15 -5.46 -4.49
N GLU A 100 11.92 -5.27 -4.04
CA GLU A 100 10.72 -5.93 -4.59
C GLU A 100 9.90 -4.93 -5.44
N ASN A 101 9.57 -5.30 -6.67
CA ASN A 101 8.79 -4.50 -7.63
C ASN A 101 9.49 -3.21 -8.11
N PHE A 102 10.82 -3.20 -8.21
CA PHE A 102 11.62 -2.04 -8.64
C PHE A 102 11.93 -2.04 -10.15
N GLU A 103 11.57 -3.08 -10.87
CA GLU A 103 11.76 -3.24 -12.31
C GLU A 103 10.94 -2.23 -13.15
N ASN A 104 9.89 -1.64 -12.55
CA ASN A 104 9.01 -0.70 -13.21
C ASN A 104 9.22 0.74 -12.72
N GLY A 105 9.60 1.62 -13.65
CA GLY A 105 9.68 3.08 -13.46
C GLY A 105 11.04 3.60 -12.99
N ASP A 106 11.14 4.92 -12.82
CA ASP A 106 12.38 5.59 -12.41
C ASP A 106 12.47 5.71 -10.90
N VAL A 107 13.08 4.69 -10.31
CA VAL A 107 13.24 4.55 -8.87
C VAL A 107 14.69 4.69 -8.46
N TYR A 108 14.93 5.44 -7.39
CA TYR A 108 16.25 5.69 -6.84
C TYR A 108 16.31 5.32 -5.36
N ALA A 109 17.49 4.93 -4.90
CA ALA A 109 17.76 4.59 -3.51
C ALA A 109 19.06 5.23 -3.01
N GLY A 110 19.06 5.62 -1.74
CA GLY A 110 20.21 6.15 -1.01
C GLY A 110 20.28 5.59 0.40
N PHE A 111 21.50 5.41 0.88
CA PHE A 111 21.79 4.80 2.17
C PHE A 111 22.69 5.72 2.97
N HIS A 112 22.12 6.44 3.93
CA HIS A 112 22.86 7.42 4.71
C HIS A 112 23.59 6.77 5.87
N GLN A 113 24.85 7.17 6.04
CA GLN A 113 25.66 6.86 7.22
C GLN A 113 25.91 8.13 8.02
N LYS A 114 26.09 7.98 9.33
CA LYS A 114 26.30 9.07 10.29
C LYS A 114 27.36 10.10 9.89
N ASP A 115 28.41 9.63 9.22
CA ASP A 115 29.59 10.44 8.89
C ASP A 115 29.55 11.00 7.46
N GLU A 116 28.45 10.79 6.72
CA GLU A 116 28.32 11.25 5.34
C GLU A 116 27.61 12.62 5.26
N PRO A 117 28.24 13.68 4.72
CA PRO A 117 27.68 15.02 4.73
C PRO A 117 26.51 15.24 3.76
N TRP A 118 26.33 14.37 2.77
CA TRP A 118 25.26 14.43 1.79
C TRP A 118 24.79 13.03 1.41
N ILE A 119 23.54 12.92 0.96
CA ILE A 119 22.95 11.65 0.54
C ILE A 119 22.79 11.68 -0.98
N LYS A 120 23.50 10.79 -1.67
CA LYS A 120 23.34 10.60 -3.11
C LYS A 120 22.35 9.48 -3.36
N LEU A 121 21.33 9.76 -4.17
CA LEU A 121 20.39 8.74 -4.64
C LEU A 121 20.90 8.16 -5.96
N ASN A 122 21.02 6.85 -6.03
CA ASN A 122 21.40 6.12 -7.25
C ASN A 122 20.17 5.45 -7.82
N ARG A 123 20.09 5.35 -9.15
CA ARG A 123 19.01 4.57 -9.78
C ARG A 123 19.11 3.14 -9.28
N VAL A 124 17.99 2.45 -9.06
CA VAL A 124 18.07 1.06 -8.57
C VAL A 124 18.60 0.16 -9.69
N PHE A 125 17.93 0.14 -10.84
CA PHE A 125 18.38 -0.57 -12.04
C PHE A 125 18.83 0.40 -13.13
N ASN A 126 19.78 0.01 -13.99
CA ASN A 126 20.12 0.81 -15.17
C ASN A 126 19.02 0.75 -16.25
N GLU A 127 19.07 1.69 -17.19
CA GLU A 127 18.09 1.75 -18.29
C GLU A 127 18.22 0.50 -19.16
N ASP A 128 17.08 0.05 -19.71
CA ASP A 128 16.97 -1.07 -20.64
C ASP A 128 17.50 -2.44 -20.15
N ALA A 129 17.66 -2.63 -18.84
CA ALA A 129 18.09 -3.90 -18.26
C ALA A 129 16.90 -4.76 -17.81
N ASN A 130 16.46 -5.68 -18.66
CA ASN A 130 15.41 -6.67 -18.37
C ASN A 130 15.96 -8.05 -17.97
N CYS A 131 17.29 -8.17 -17.78
CA CYS A 131 17.99 -9.45 -17.61
C CYS A 131 18.45 -9.75 -16.18
N PHE A 132 18.03 -8.98 -15.17
CA PHE A 132 18.40 -9.26 -13.78
C PHE A 132 17.67 -10.51 -13.24
N ALA A 133 18.44 -11.43 -12.66
CA ALA A 133 17.90 -12.58 -11.95
C ALA A 133 17.51 -12.22 -10.52
N TYR A 134 16.28 -12.58 -10.13
CA TYR A 134 15.80 -12.47 -8.75
C TYR A 134 16.55 -13.46 -7.81
N PRO A 135 16.82 -13.13 -6.53
CA PRO A 135 16.43 -11.92 -5.80
C PRO A 135 17.35 -10.72 -6.02
N TYR A 136 16.76 -9.51 -6.00
CA TYR A 136 17.47 -8.25 -6.21
C TYR A 136 18.05 -7.72 -4.90
N VAL A 137 19.20 -8.26 -4.48
CA VAL A 137 19.83 -7.95 -3.19
C VAL A 137 21.07 -7.08 -3.35
N TYR A 138 21.04 -5.89 -2.75
CA TYR A 138 22.19 -4.99 -2.70
C TYR A 138 22.91 -5.10 -1.34
N ASN A 139 24.24 -5.25 -1.38
CA ASN A 139 25.06 -5.40 -0.18
C ASN A 139 25.72 -4.07 0.23
N LEU A 140 25.53 -3.70 1.49
CA LEU A 140 26.10 -2.52 2.13
C LEU A 140 27.24 -2.92 3.06
N LYS A 141 28.36 -2.21 2.97
CA LYS A 141 29.53 -2.44 3.85
C LYS A 141 29.23 -2.13 5.32
N ARG A 142 28.24 -1.27 5.58
CA ARG A 142 27.85 -0.82 6.92
C ARG A 142 26.33 -0.74 7.02
N VAL A 143 25.81 -0.91 8.23
CA VAL A 143 24.40 -0.68 8.55
C VAL A 143 24.05 0.81 8.36
N PRO A 144 23.06 1.15 7.51
CA PRO A 144 22.66 2.54 7.32
C PRO A 144 21.85 3.07 8.52
N GLU A 145 21.98 4.36 8.80
CA GLU A 145 21.12 5.06 9.77
C GLU A 145 19.78 5.44 9.13
N GLN A 146 19.80 5.77 7.84
CA GLN A 146 18.60 6.05 7.06
C GLN A 146 18.64 5.37 5.70
N LEU A 147 17.47 4.91 5.26
CA LEU A 147 17.23 4.42 3.92
C LEU A 147 16.27 5.38 3.24
N ILE A 148 16.62 5.82 2.03
CA ILE A 148 15.87 6.84 1.31
C ILE A 148 15.53 6.29 -0.07
N PHE A 149 14.26 6.40 -0.44
CA PHE A 149 13.75 5.95 -1.71
C PHE A 149 13.03 7.09 -2.40
N MET A 150 13.23 7.21 -3.70
CA MET A 150 12.61 8.23 -4.52
C MET A 150 11.98 7.60 -5.74
N PHE A 151 10.73 7.95 -6.01
CA PHE A 151 10.05 7.65 -7.26
C PHE A 151 9.88 8.94 -8.06
N LYS A 152 10.36 8.95 -9.31
CA LYS A 152 10.22 10.09 -10.21
C LYS A 152 8.91 9.97 -11.00
N ILE A 153 8.04 10.96 -10.83
CA ILE A 153 6.80 11.10 -11.60
C ILE A 153 7.06 12.13 -12.71
N TYR A 154 6.86 11.73 -13.96
CA TYR A 154 7.12 12.61 -15.11
C TYR A 154 6.02 13.64 -15.36
N TYR A 155 4.78 13.32 -14.99
CA TYR A 155 3.63 14.19 -15.22
C TYR A 155 2.65 14.13 -14.03
N PRO A 156 2.56 15.22 -13.23
CA PRO A 156 3.44 16.39 -13.22
C PRO A 156 4.87 16.01 -12.80
N ASP A 157 5.89 16.73 -13.29
CA ASP A 157 7.30 16.51 -12.92
C ASP A 157 7.47 16.72 -11.40
N LYS A 158 7.51 15.62 -10.68
CA LYS A 158 7.51 15.58 -9.22
C LYS A 158 8.26 14.37 -8.73
N ASN A 159 9.07 14.55 -7.70
CA ASN A 159 9.70 13.45 -6.98
C ASN A 159 8.89 13.12 -5.72
N GLU A 160 8.59 11.85 -5.53
CA GLU A 160 8.05 11.33 -4.29
C GLU A 160 9.18 10.69 -3.50
N VAL A 161 9.65 11.38 -2.46
CA VAL A 161 10.74 10.91 -1.60
C VAL A 161 10.20 10.39 -0.27
N ARG A 162 10.70 9.23 0.15
CA ARG A 162 10.42 8.61 1.45
C ARG A 162 11.72 8.33 2.18
N VAL A 163 11.76 8.74 3.44
CA VAL A 163 12.90 8.55 4.35
C VAL A 163 12.50 7.60 5.46
N PHE A 164 13.33 6.60 5.73
CA PHE A 164 13.12 5.62 6.78
C PHE A 164 14.30 5.66 7.77
N ASN A 165 14.01 5.86 9.05
CA ASN A 165 15.02 5.86 10.11
C ASN A 165 15.23 4.46 10.67
N ASN A 166 16.46 3.98 10.70
CA ASN A 166 16.84 2.68 11.23
C ASN A 166 17.19 2.72 12.73
N ASN A 167 16.26 3.22 13.55
CA ASN A 167 16.48 3.34 15.00
C ASN A 167 16.60 1.98 15.71
N ALA A 168 16.12 0.91 15.07
CA ALA A 168 16.13 -0.45 15.61
C ALA A 168 17.45 -1.21 15.35
N GLY A 169 18.37 -0.63 14.56
CA GLY A 169 19.63 -1.29 14.21
C GLY A 169 19.45 -2.54 13.36
N TYR A 170 18.42 -2.57 12.50
CA TYR A 170 18.25 -3.62 11.51
C TYR A 170 19.37 -3.57 10.48
N ASN A 171 19.70 -4.72 9.90
CA ASN A 171 20.77 -4.83 8.90
C ASN A 171 20.37 -5.74 7.72
N ASP A 172 19.15 -6.24 7.71
CA ASP A 172 18.59 -7.05 6.63
C ASP A 172 17.22 -6.46 6.33
N PHE A 173 17.07 -5.92 5.12
CA PHE A 173 15.95 -5.08 4.73
C PHE A 173 15.26 -5.62 3.48
N ILE A 174 13.95 -5.36 3.39
CA ILE A 174 13.13 -5.60 2.20
C ILE A 174 12.39 -4.30 1.94
N VAL A 175 12.60 -3.71 0.77
CA VAL A 175 11.82 -2.59 0.30
C VAL A 175 10.87 -3.06 -0.79
N ILE A 176 9.60 -2.71 -0.66
CA ILE A 176 8.55 -2.99 -1.64
C ILE A 176 8.17 -1.67 -2.31
N ASN A 177 8.25 -1.64 -3.64
CA ASN A 177 7.79 -0.51 -4.45
C ASN A 177 6.36 -0.75 -4.96
N ASN A 178 5.42 0.06 -4.46
CA ASN A 178 4.03 0.05 -4.87
C ASN A 178 3.72 1.15 -5.92
N SER A 179 4.74 1.79 -6.53
CA SER A 179 4.53 2.92 -7.44
C SER A 179 3.64 2.61 -8.65
N HIS A 180 3.59 1.36 -9.12
CA HIS A 180 2.66 0.97 -10.18
C HIS A 180 1.19 1.21 -9.78
N THR A 181 0.82 0.95 -8.52
CA THR A 181 -0.52 1.25 -7.99
C THR A 181 -0.81 2.75 -7.91
N TYR A 182 0.24 3.57 -7.86
CA TYR A 182 0.14 5.03 -7.82
C TYR A 182 -0.03 5.62 -9.23
N LEU A 183 0.61 5.03 -10.25
CA LEU A 183 0.54 5.49 -11.64
C LEU A 183 -0.80 5.18 -12.31
N HIS A 184 -1.46 4.08 -11.94
CA HIS A 184 -2.82 3.80 -12.40
C HIS A 184 -3.80 4.67 -11.62
N SER A 185 -4.24 5.75 -12.27
CA SER A 185 -4.96 6.88 -11.70
C SER A 185 -6.08 6.51 -10.73
N LEU A 186 -5.74 6.46 -9.44
CA LEU A 186 -6.67 6.44 -8.32
C LEU A 186 -7.30 7.83 -8.20
N LYS A 187 -8.21 8.17 -9.11
CA LYS A 187 -8.90 9.46 -9.09
C LYS A 187 -10.01 9.43 -8.05
N THR A 188 -9.98 10.42 -7.17
CA THR A 188 -11.14 10.76 -6.36
C THR A 188 -12.30 11.11 -7.29
N MET A 189 -13.46 10.53 -7.01
CA MET A 189 -14.71 10.86 -7.71
C MET A 189 -15.65 11.54 -6.75
N THR A 190 -16.54 12.40 -7.24
CA THR A 190 -17.65 12.90 -6.45
C THR A 190 -18.99 12.62 -7.12
N ALA A 191 -20.02 12.48 -6.30
CA ALA A 191 -21.39 12.29 -6.75
C ALA A 191 -22.38 13.01 -5.83
N VAL A 192 -23.59 13.25 -6.33
CA VAL A 192 -24.74 13.66 -5.52
C VAL A 192 -25.70 12.49 -5.44
N PHE A 193 -26.22 12.20 -4.24
CA PHE A 193 -27.30 11.23 -4.07
C PHE A 193 -28.65 11.94 -3.99
N ASN A 194 -29.60 11.49 -4.80
CA ASN A 194 -30.97 11.98 -4.75
C ASN A 194 -31.95 10.88 -5.17
N GLU A 195 -33.00 10.65 -4.38
CA GLU A 195 -34.10 9.71 -4.69
C GLU A 195 -33.62 8.31 -5.15
N GLY A 196 -32.60 7.75 -4.49
CA GLY A 196 -32.08 6.42 -4.85
C GLY A 196 -31.15 6.40 -6.07
N MET A 197 -30.73 7.57 -6.56
CA MET A 197 -29.80 7.70 -7.68
C MET A 197 -28.51 8.40 -7.25
N LEU A 198 -27.40 7.97 -7.83
CA LEU A 198 -26.13 8.69 -7.79
C LEU A 198 -25.87 9.37 -9.12
N THR A 199 -25.61 10.67 -9.10
CA THR A 199 -25.17 11.45 -10.26
C THR A 199 -23.74 11.92 -10.05
N PHE A 200 -22.83 11.49 -10.91
CA PHE A 200 -21.40 11.84 -10.87
C PHE A 200 -21.13 13.19 -11.56
N GLU A 201 -19.94 13.76 -11.33
CA GLU A 201 -19.52 15.04 -11.93
C GLU A 201 -19.51 15.04 -13.46
N ASP A 202 -19.34 13.87 -14.09
CA ASP A 202 -19.40 13.72 -15.55
C ASP A 202 -20.86 13.65 -16.09
N GLY A 203 -21.85 13.81 -15.21
CA GLY A 203 -23.27 13.78 -15.52
C GLY A 203 -23.87 12.37 -15.60
N LYS A 204 -23.07 11.31 -15.48
CA LYS A 204 -23.60 9.95 -15.47
C LYS A 204 -24.42 9.71 -14.22
N THR A 205 -25.58 9.11 -14.40
CA THR A 205 -26.51 8.78 -13.31
C THR A 205 -26.73 7.28 -13.26
N THR A 206 -26.75 6.73 -12.04
CA THR A 206 -26.93 5.31 -11.79
C THR A 206 -27.90 5.10 -10.62
N VAL A 207 -28.67 4.01 -10.70
CA VAL A 207 -29.74 3.70 -9.76
C VAL A 207 -29.23 2.71 -8.71
N LYS A 208 -29.58 2.97 -7.45
CA LYS A 208 -29.29 2.11 -6.30
C LYS A 208 -29.99 0.76 -6.45
N ARG A 209 -29.25 -0.31 -6.22
CA ARG A 209 -29.76 -1.67 -5.97
C ARG A 209 -29.36 -2.10 -4.57
N ASP A 210 -30.19 -2.92 -3.95
CA ASP A 210 -29.88 -3.47 -2.63
C ASP A 210 -28.73 -4.47 -2.71
N LEU A 211 -27.95 -4.54 -1.63
CA LEU A 211 -26.87 -5.52 -1.49
C LEU A 211 -27.44 -6.83 -0.93
N ASP A 212 -27.05 -7.95 -1.55
CA ASP A 212 -27.17 -9.24 -0.89
C ASP A 212 -25.95 -9.48 0.00
N GLU A 213 -26.07 -9.06 1.26
CA GLU A 213 -24.99 -9.13 2.24
C GLU A 213 -24.45 -10.53 2.53
N ASN A 214 -25.23 -11.58 2.21
CA ASN A 214 -24.90 -12.97 2.46
C ASN A 214 -24.40 -13.70 1.20
N SER A 215 -24.36 -13.01 0.05
CA SER A 215 -23.79 -13.58 -1.17
C SER A 215 -22.30 -13.88 -1.00
N GLU A 216 -21.82 -14.92 -1.68
CA GLU A 216 -20.41 -15.31 -1.71
C GLU A 216 -19.52 -14.14 -2.17
N ASP A 217 -19.96 -13.41 -3.19
CA ASP A 217 -19.28 -12.22 -3.72
C ASP A 217 -19.11 -11.12 -2.66
N MET A 218 -20.14 -10.86 -1.85
CA MET A 218 -20.07 -9.86 -0.78
C MET A 218 -19.18 -10.32 0.38
N LEU A 219 -19.18 -11.61 0.71
CA LEU A 219 -18.27 -12.17 1.72
C LEU A 219 -16.81 -12.07 1.27
N PHE A 220 -16.53 -12.45 0.02
CA PHE A 220 -15.22 -12.30 -0.59
C PHE A 220 -14.77 -10.83 -0.60
N LEU A 221 -15.65 -9.91 -1.01
CA LEU A 221 -15.35 -8.49 -1.06
C LEU A 221 -15.06 -7.91 0.33
N LYS A 222 -15.86 -8.26 1.34
CA LYS A 222 -15.63 -7.85 2.74
C LYS A 222 -14.26 -8.34 3.24
N GLN A 223 -13.89 -9.58 2.94
CA GLN A 223 -12.57 -10.13 3.28
C GLN A 223 -11.44 -9.41 2.56
N TYR A 224 -11.57 -9.18 1.24
CA TYR A 224 -10.59 -8.46 0.44
C TYR A 224 -10.37 -7.04 0.95
N ILE A 225 -11.45 -6.30 1.23
CA ILE A 225 -11.40 -4.94 1.78
C ILE A 225 -10.70 -4.92 3.14
N SER A 226 -11.02 -5.87 4.01
CA SER A 226 -10.34 -5.99 5.31
C SER A 226 -8.83 -6.18 5.11
N GLN A 227 -8.42 -7.06 4.20
CA GLN A 227 -7.01 -7.29 3.91
C GLN A 227 -6.32 -6.05 3.32
N VAL A 228 -6.97 -5.33 2.40
CA VAL A 228 -6.39 -4.14 1.77
C VAL A 228 -6.20 -2.99 2.76
N PHE A 229 -7.16 -2.76 3.66
CA PHE A 229 -7.04 -1.70 4.67
C PHE A 229 -6.18 -2.08 5.88
N ASN A 230 -5.79 -3.36 6.02
CA ASN A 230 -4.90 -3.76 7.09
C ASN A 230 -3.48 -3.26 6.83
N ASP A 231 -3.01 -2.35 7.67
CA ASP A 231 -1.62 -1.89 7.65
C ASP A 231 -0.70 -3.01 8.14
N VAL A 232 -0.07 -3.71 7.21
CA VAL A 232 0.79 -4.88 7.46
C VAL A 232 2.04 -4.43 8.26
N GLN A 233 2.04 -4.65 9.58
CA GLN A 233 3.16 -4.26 10.44
C GLN A 233 4.35 -5.21 10.36
N LYS A 234 4.16 -6.42 9.83
CA LYS A 234 5.18 -7.45 9.71
C LYS A 234 4.90 -8.35 8.52
N ILE A 235 5.97 -8.85 7.93
CA ILE A 235 5.93 -9.84 6.85
C ILE A 235 6.78 -11.03 7.23
N TYR A 236 6.47 -12.16 6.61
CA TYR A 236 7.16 -13.43 6.77
C TYR A 236 7.75 -13.79 5.42
N VAL A 237 9.05 -14.04 5.37
CA VAL A 237 9.75 -14.36 4.12
C VAL A 237 10.68 -15.53 4.29
N ASN A 238 10.98 -16.24 3.20
CA ASN A 238 12.01 -17.27 3.24
C ASN A 238 13.42 -16.71 2.97
N LYS A 239 14.41 -17.60 2.85
CA LYS A 239 15.81 -17.21 2.63
C LYS A 239 16.05 -16.53 1.27
N SER A 240 15.18 -16.79 0.31
CA SER A 240 15.25 -16.27 -1.05
C SER A 240 14.42 -14.99 -1.22
N TYR A 241 13.97 -14.39 -0.12
CA TYR A 241 13.12 -13.19 -0.05
C TYR A 241 11.67 -13.35 -0.54
N ASN A 242 11.24 -14.59 -0.82
CA ASN A 242 9.84 -14.83 -1.19
C ASN A 242 8.91 -14.67 0.00
N LEU A 243 7.81 -13.96 -0.21
CA LEU A 243 6.78 -13.71 0.79
C LEU A 243 6.01 -14.99 1.11
N PHE A 244 5.85 -15.27 2.40
CA PHE A 244 4.92 -16.27 2.90
C PHE A 244 3.54 -15.62 3.03
N GLU A 245 2.58 -16.10 2.25
CA GLU A 245 1.23 -15.57 2.24
C GLU A 245 0.40 -16.12 3.41
N GLY A 246 -0.31 -15.22 4.10
CA GLY A 246 -1.23 -15.59 5.17
C GLY A 246 -0.57 -15.72 6.55
N ASN A 247 -1.26 -16.42 7.45
CA ASN A 247 -0.81 -16.61 8.83
C ASN A 247 0.13 -17.81 8.92
N LEU A 248 1.20 -17.67 9.71
CA LEU A 248 2.08 -18.80 10.03
C LEU A 248 1.28 -19.94 10.67
N PRO A 249 1.33 -21.16 10.09
CA PRO A 249 0.70 -22.33 10.68
C PRO A 249 1.30 -22.69 12.04
N ALA A 250 0.52 -23.39 12.87
CA ALA A 250 0.91 -23.77 14.23
C ALA A 250 2.14 -24.71 14.31
N TYR A 251 2.51 -25.35 13.20
CA TYR A 251 3.67 -26.23 13.13
C TYR A 251 5.00 -25.48 12.91
N TYR A 252 4.99 -24.16 12.76
CA TYR A 252 6.20 -23.36 12.79
C TYR A 252 6.60 -23.05 14.23
N GLU A 253 7.77 -23.51 14.64
CA GLU A 253 8.35 -23.18 15.95
C GLU A 253 9.34 -22.03 15.85
N TYR A 254 9.27 -21.10 16.80
CA TYR A 254 10.15 -19.93 16.84
C TYR A 254 11.48 -20.25 17.54
N ASP A 255 12.56 -20.25 16.77
CA ASP A 255 13.93 -20.29 17.27
C ASP A 255 14.39 -18.88 17.65
N LYS A 256 14.24 -18.56 18.94
CA LYS A 256 14.65 -17.30 19.55
C LYS A 256 16.15 -17.02 19.42
N LYS A 257 17.00 -18.05 19.33
CA LYS A 257 18.46 -17.86 19.23
C LYS A 257 18.79 -17.23 17.88
N ASN A 258 18.14 -17.69 16.81
CA ASN A 258 18.42 -17.25 15.45
C ASN A 258 17.41 -16.23 14.91
N ASN A 259 16.33 -15.95 15.65
CA ASN A 259 15.23 -15.07 15.23
C ASN A 259 14.61 -15.57 13.91
N ILE A 260 14.26 -16.86 13.87
CA ILE A 260 13.69 -17.57 12.73
C ILE A 260 12.53 -18.45 13.17
N PHE A 261 11.58 -18.70 12.28
CA PHE A 261 10.55 -19.73 12.42
C PHE A 261 10.98 -20.96 11.61
N ILE A 262 10.85 -22.14 12.20
CA ILE A 262 11.26 -23.42 11.59
C ILE A 262 10.03 -24.30 11.43
N ASP A 263 9.80 -24.80 10.22
CA ASP A 263 8.78 -25.80 9.95
C ASP A 263 9.18 -27.13 10.61
N THR A 264 8.44 -27.54 11.64
CA THR A 264 8.69 -28.81 12.36
C THR A 264 8.22 -30.05 11.59
N GLN A 265 7.43 -29.86 10.54
CA GLN A 265 6.93 -30.94 9.67
C GLN A 265 7.72 -31.04 8.37
N ALA A 266 8.65 -30.11 8.10
CA ALA A 266 9.53 -30.18 6.96
C ALA A 266 10.35 -31.48 7.01
N ILE A 267 9.97 -32.44 6.15
CA ILE A 267 10.76 -33.65 5.95
C ILE A 267 12.10 -33.20 5.34
N PRO A 268 13.26 -33.52 5.93
CA PRO A 268 14.54 -33.28 5.30
C PRO A 268 14.58 -34.05 3.99
N LYS A 269 14.29 -33.39 2.87
CA LYS A 269 14.33 -34.03 1.57
C LYS A 269 15.81 -34.28 1.26
N ALA A 270 16.23 -35.53 1.41
CA ALA A 270 17.53 -35.98 0.98
C ALA A 270 17.73 -35.62 -0.50
N ASN A 271 18.73 -34.78 -0.76
CA ASN A 271 19.16 -34.32 -2.07
C ASN A 271 19.04 -35.39 -3.16
N LYS A 272 18.06 -35.23 -4.05
CA LYS A 272 18.05 -35.89 -5.36
C LYS A 272 17.53 -34.92 -6.43
N GLY A 273 18.50 -34.24 -7.07
CA GLY A 273 18.40 -33.74 -8.45
C GLY A 273 17.52 -32.51 -8.71
N GLY A 274 18.15 -31.35 -8.90
CA GLY A 274 17.54 -30.13 -9.44
C GLY A 274 17.83 -28.89 -8.61
N GLU A 275 19.05 -28.33 -8.71
CA GLU A 275 19.61 -27.35 -7.75
C GLU A 275 19.08 -25.90 -7.83
N SER A 276 18.24 -25.52 -8.81
CA SER A 276 17.83 -24.12 -8.97
C SER A 276 16.40 -23.81 -8.52
N SER A 277 15.39 -24.63 -8.86
CA SER A 277 13.98 -24.31 -8.56
C SER A 277 13.59 -24.60 -7.10
N MET A 278 14.24 -25.55 -6.44
CA MET A 278 13.86 -25.97 -5.08
C MET A 278 14.30 -25.01 -3.97
N LYS A 279 15.24 -24.07 -4.23
CA LYS A 279 15.67 -23.07 -3.25
C LYS A 279 14.74 -21.84 -3.21
N TYR A 280 14.03 -21.59 -4.31
CA TYR A 280 13.14 -20.44 -4.43
C TYR A 280 11.97 -20.56 -3.45
N ASP A 281 11.27 -21.70 -3.43
CA ASP A 281 10.09 -21.92 -2.57
C ASP A 281 10.38 -22.69 -1.26
N ASP A 282 11.62 -22.67 -0.78
CA ASP A 282 11.97 -23.33 0.49
C ASP A 282 11.50 -22.50 1.69
N PHE A 283 10.29 -22.77 2.16
CA PHE A 283 9.71 -22.18 3.36
C PHE A 283 9.98 -22.99 4.64
N SER A 284 10.93 -23.94 4.64
CA SER A 284 11.31 -24.67 5.86
C SER A 284 11.85 -23.75 6.97
N LYS A 285 12.37 -22.58 6.57
CA LYS A 285 12.78 -21.50 7.46
C LYS A 285 12.15 -20.20 7.00
N ILE A 286 11.50 -19.52 7.93
CA ILE A 286 10.84 -18.23 7.71
C ILE A 286 11.43 -17.17 8.64
N TYR A 287 11.59 -15.99 8.11
CA TYR A 287 12.15 -14.82 8.77
C TYR A 287 11.05 -13.77 8.93
N GLU A 288 10.87 -13.27 10.15
CA GLU A 288 9.99 -12.13 10.41
C GLU A 288 10.73 -10.82 10.15
N TYR A 289 10.15 -9.96 9.31
CA TYR A 289 10.58 -8.58 9.13
C TYR A 289 9.50 -7.64 9.65
N LYS A 290 9.92 -6.55 10.28
CA LYS A 290 9.01 -5.55 10.87
C LYS A 290 9.03 -4.29 10.04
N LYS A 291 7.86 -3.68 9.83
CA LYS A 291 7.71 -2.44 9.07
C LYS A 291 8.43 -1.28 9.77
N LEU A 292 9.22 -0.54 9.03
CA LEU A 292 9.81 0.72 9.46
C LEU A 292 8.82 1.85 9.16
N LYS A 293 8.80 2.85 10.05
CA LYS A 293 7.99 4.05 9.84
C LYS A 293 8.64 4.92 8.78
N GLU A 294 7.85 5.31 7.80
CA GLU A 294 8.25 6.30 6.81
C GLU A 294 8.07 7.73 7.33
N LYS A 295 8.87 8.63 6.78
CA LYS A 295 8.69 10.07 6.83
C LYS A 295 8.74 10.59 5.39
N VAL A 296 7.69 11.33 4.99
CA VAL A 296 7.72 12.10 3.75
C VAL A 296 8.76 13.22 3.90
N SER A 297 9.65 13.36 2.93
CA SER A 297 10.60 14.47 2.88
C SER A 297 10.25 15.40 1.72
N THR A 298 10.42 16.70 1.98
CA THR A 298 10.37 17.78 0.99
C THR A 298 11.77 18.29 0.65
N ASP A 299 12.80 17.64 1.18
CA ASP A 299 14.19 18.03 0.94
C ASP A 299 14.57 17.73 -0.51
N ASN A 300 15.46 18.55 -1.06
CA ASN A 300 16.03 18.29 -2.37
C ASN A 300 17.15 17.26 -2.23
N PHE A 301 17.02 16.13 -2.93
CA PHE A 301 18.05 15.10 -2.99
C PHE A 301 18.73 15.14 -4.36
N GLU A 302 20.05 15.02 -4.37
CA GLU A 302 20.80 14.87 -5.60
C GLU A 302 20.74 13.42 -6.08
N THR A 303 20.43 13.26 -7.37
CA THR A 303 20.55 11.98 -8.06
C THR A 303 21.91 11.87 -8.71
N ASN A 304 22.45 10.65 -8.73
CA ASN A 304 23.63 10.30 -9.51
C ASN A 304 23.21 9.48 -10.74
N ASN A 305 24.05 9.52 -11.77
CA ASN A 305 23.84 8.75 -13.00
C ASN A 305 24.27 7.28 -12.88
N SER A 306 24.77 6.84 -11.72
CA SER A 306 25.07 5.42 -11.47
C SER A 306 23.84 4.66 -10.98
N SER A 307 23.79 3.38 -11.33
CA SER A 307 22.78 2.44 -10.85
C SER A 307 23.35 1.51 -9.77
N LEU A 308 22.51 1.04 -8.85
CA LEU A 308 22.91 0.05 -7.84
C LEU A 308 23.16 -1.32 -8.48
N PHE A 309 22.30 -1.70 -9.40
CA PHE A 309 22.43 -2.90 -10.23
C PHE A 309 22.72 -2.45 -11.67
N ILE A 310 23.77 -3.03 -12.26
CA ILE A 310 24.21 -2.75 -13.63
C ILE A 310 24.32 -4.07 -14.36
N GLU A 311 23.50 -4.26 -15.39
CA GLU A 311 23.62 -5.36 -16.34
C GLU A 311 23.39 -4.85 -17.76
N THR A 312 24.06 -5.49 -18.72
CA THR A 312 23.83 -5.29 -20.16
C THR A 312 23.28 -6.58 -20.73
N CYS A 313 22.08 -6.54 -21.29
CA CYS A 313 21.45 -7.71 -21.87
C CYS A 313 22.03 -7.95 -23.27
N ASP A 314 22.55 -9.15 -23.52
CA ASP A 314 23.13 -9.58 -24.79
C ASP A 314 22.07 -9.92 -25.86
#